data_AF-A0A0K9XLR3-F1
#
_entry.id   AF-A0A0K9XLR3-F1
#
_cell.length_a   1.000
_cell.length_b   1.000
_cell.length_c   1.000
_cell.angle_alpha   90.00
_cell.angle_beta   90.00
_cell.angle_gamma   90.00
#
_symmetry.space_group_name_H-M   'P 1'
#
loop_
_entity.id
_entity.type
_entity.pdbx_description
1 polymer ?
#
loop_
_entity_poly.entity_id
_entity_poly.type
_entity_poly.pdbx_seq_one_letter_code
_entity_poly.pdbx_strand_id
1 'polypeptide(L)'
;MREGFGPGLYWNKLSKKDCERLARESDVPLWLRVYFAAQWRLNQIGHAEFQSGELAGLLAKKGDKPLAEGSVSNAVARAKEKGLINNESNARCLVLSHHHARTERGSQSCSQHNARVWRG
;
A
#
# COMPACT_ATOMS: atom_id res chain seq x y z
N MET A 1 -19.77 -18.00 -5.37
CA MET A 1 -20.74 -17.42 -4.43
C MET A 1 -20.63 -15.90 -4.56
N ARG A 2 -21.63 -15.24 -5.15
CA ARG A 2 -21.71 -13.76 -5.21
C ARG A 2 -22.46 -13.33 -3.96
N GLU A 3 -21.75 -13.11 -2.86
CA GLU A 3 -22.33 -12.49 -1.68
C GLU A 3 -22.49 -11.00 -1.99
N GLY A 4 -23.74 -10.53 -2.12
CA GLY A 4 -24.05 -9.15 -2.45
C GLY A 4 -24.71 -8.44 -1.26
N PHE A 5 -24.12 -7.34 -0.78
CA PHE A 5 -24.70 -6.54 0.32
C PHE A 5 -25.67 -5.45 -0.17
N GLY A 6 -26.50 -5.76 -1.18
CA GLY A 6 -27.53 -4.85 -1.70
C GLY A 6 -27.48 -4.66 -3.23
N PRO A 7 -28.61 -4.24 -3.84
CA PRO A 7 -28.71 -4.06 -5.29
C PRO A 7 -27.77 -2.94 -5.77
N GLY A 8 -27.02 -3.21 -6.84
CA GLY A 8 -26.10 -2.24 -7.48
C GLY A 8 -24.71 -2.14 -6.86
N LEU A 9 -24.43 -2.87 -5.78
CA LEU A 9 -23.10 -2.90 -5.15
C LEU A 9 -22.28 -4.09 -5.67
N TYR A 10 -21.11 -3.77 -6.26
CA TYR A 10 -20.14 -4.75 -6.73
C TYR A 10 -18.95 -4.80 -5.78
N TRP A 11 -18.58 -6.02 -5.40
CA TRP A 11 -17.47 -6.29 -4.49
C TRP A 11 -16.42 -7.07 -5.26
N ASN A 12 -15.17 -6.64 -5.13
CA ASN A 12 -14.03 -7.37 -5.67
C ASN A 12 -13.10 -7.75 -4.53
N LYS A 13 -12.78 -9.03 -4.44
CA LYS A 13 -11.69 -9.52 -3.60
C LYS A 13 -10.40 -9.42 -4.42
N LEU A 14 -9.45 -8.63 -3.96
CA LEU A 14 -8.15 -8.47 -4.62
C LEU A 14 -7.12 -9.37 -3.95
N SER A 15 -6.40 -10.16 -4.75
CA SER A 15 -5.25 -10.90 -4.27
C SER A 15 -4.03 -9.98 -4.12
N LYS A 16 -2.98 -10.45 -3.41
CA LYS A 16 -1.68 -9.73 -3.38
C LYS A 16 -1.12 -9.49 -4.79
N LYS A 17 -1.33 -10.42 -5.72
CA LYS A 17 -0.91 -10.30 -7.12
C LYS A 17 -1.70 -9.22 -7.87
N ASP A 18 -3.00 -9.10 -7.58
CA ASP A 18 -3.82 -8.03 -8.16
C ASP A 18 -3.40 -6.66 -7.62
N CYS A 19 -3.13 -6.56 -6.32
CA CYS A 19 -2.59 -5.34 -5.72
C CYS A 19 -1.22 -4.97 -6.31
N GLU A 20 -0.33 -5.94 -6.52
CA GLU A 20 0.94 -5.69 -7.21
C GLU A 20 0.71 -5.11 -8.61
N ARG A 21 -0.16 -5.75 -9.40
CA ARG A 21 -0.48 -5.30 -10.75
C ARG A 21 -1.04 -3.88 -10.73
N LEU A 22 -2.03 -3.61 -9.89
CA LEU A 22 -2.67 -2.30 -9.79
C LEU A 22 -1.73 -1.21 -9.28
N ALA A 23 -0.77 -1.54 -8.42
CA ALA A 23 0.27 -0.60 -7.99
C ALA A 23 1.20 -0.16 -9.14
N ARG A 24 1.27 -0.95 -10.22
CA ARG A 24 2.10 -0.70 -11.41
C ARG A 24 1.32 -0.15 -12.61
N GLU A 25 -0.01 -0.10 -12.53
CA GLU A 25 -0.89 0.24 -13.64
C GLU A 25 -0.93 1.75 -13.88
N SER A 26 -0.56 2.22 -15.08
CA SER A 26 -0.43 3.67 -15.35
C SER A 26 -1.77 4.41 -15.32
N ASP A 27 -2.86 3.71 -15.63
CA ASP A 27 -4.20 4.31 -15.72
C ASP A 27 -4.84 4.46 -14.33
N VAL A 28 -4.23 3.87 -13.31
CA VAL A 28 -4.63 4.04 -11.91
C VAL A 28 -3.97 5.32 -11.36
N PRO A 29 -4.72 6.22 -10.72
CA PRO A 29 -4.14 7.40 -10.09
C PRO A 29 -3.03 7.06 -9.11
N LEU A 30 -1.93 7.82 -9.11
CA LEU A 30 -0.73 7.51 -8.28
C LEU A 30 -1.04 7.29 -6.80
N TRP A 31 -1.93 8.09 -6.20
CA TRP A 31 -2.33 7.93 -4.79
C TRP A 31 -3.03 6.59 -4.52
N LEU A 32 -3.76 6.06 -5.50
CA LEU A 32 -4.44 4.78 -5.38
C LEU A 32 -3.45 3.63 -5.59
N ARG A 33 -2.47 3.82 -6.48
CA ARG A 33 -1.33 2.90 -6.65
C ARG A 33 -0.51 2.76 -5.38
N VAL A 34 -0.32 3.84 -4.62
CA VAL A 34 0.30 3.82 -3.28
C VAL A 34 -0.48 2.90 -2.34
N TYR A 35 -1.81 3.01 -2.31
CA TYR A 35 -2.64 2.12 -1.48
C TYR A 35 -2.49 0.65 -1.89
N PHE A 36 -2.50 0.35 -3.19
CA PHE A 36 -2.28 -1.01 -3.66
C PHE A 36 -0.86 -1.53 -3.38
N ALA A 37 0.15 -0.66 -3.43
CA ALA A 37 1.51 -1.01 -3.02
C ALA A 37 1.56 -1.37 -1.52
N ALA A 38 0.87 -0.61 -0.67
CA ALA A 38 0.75 -0.91 0.75
C ALA A 38 0.05 -2.26 0.99
N GLN A 39 -1.09 -2.50 0.34
CA GLN A 39 -1.84 -3.77 0.43
C GLN A 39 -1.03 -4.98 -0.02
N TRP A 40 -0.26 -4.83 -1.09
CA TRP A 40 0.60 -5.90 -1.61
C TRP A 40 1.69 -6.29 -0.61
N ARG A 41 2.41 -5.29 -0.07
CA ARG A 41 3.58 -5.47 0.79
C ARG A 41 3.31 -5.51 2.29
N LEU A 42 2.05 -5.41 2.69
CA LEU A 42 1.67 -5.42 4.09
C LEU A 42 2.27 -6.63 4.82
N ASN A 43 2.86 -6.36 5.98
CA ASN A 43 3.27 -7.34 6.96
C ASN A 43 2.18 -7.55 8.03
N GLN A 44 2.44 -8.37 9.04
CA GLN A 44 1.41 -8.75 10.02
C GLN A 44 0.97 -7.60 10.94
N ILE A 45 1.76 -6.52 11.04
CA ILE A 45 1.46 -5.35 11.87
C ILE A 45 0.89 -4.17 11.08
N GLY A 46 0.60 -4.34 9.80
CA GLY A 46 0.03 -3.27 8.99
C GLY A 46 1.07 -2.34 8.34
N HIS A 47 2.34 -2.74 8.28
CA HIS A 47 3.41 -1.96 7.67
C HIS A 47 3.87 -2.57 6.34
N ALA A 48 4.12 -1.73 5.35
CA ALA A 48 4.72 -2.08 4.07
C ALA A 48 6.02 -1.30 3.89
N GLU A 49 7.16 -1.97 4.07
CA GLU A 49 8.49 -1.37 4.00
C GLU A 49 9.06 -1.35 2.57
N PHE A 50 9.79 -0.28 2.27
CA PHE A 50 10.44 -0.03 1.00
C PHE A 50 11.88 0.43 1.21
N GLN A 51 12.78 -0.07 0.37
CA GLN A 51 14.14 0.45 0.26
C GLN A 51 14.15 1.85 -0.36
N SER A 52 15.30 2.54 -0.27
CA SER A 52 15.43 3.89 -0.83
C SER A 52 15.15 3.87 -2.33
N GLY A 53 14.23 4.71 -2.81
CA GLY A 53 13.81 4.76 -4.22
C GLY A 53 12.97 3.58 -4.71
N GLU A 54 12.76 2.54 -3.89
CA GLU A 54 12.03 1.35 -4.32
C GLU A 54 10.56 1.66 -4.64
N LEU A 55 9.90 2.44 -3.78
CA LEU A 55 8.52 2.87 -4.03
C LEU A 55 8.41 3.71 -5.31
N ALA A 56 9.40 4.57 -5.58
CA ALA A 56 9.44 5.40 -6.79
C ALA A 56 9.56 4.55 -8.07
N GLY A 57 10.39 3.51 -8.04
CA GLY A 57 10.54 2.57 -9.16
C GLY A 57 9.32 1.65 -9.33
N LEU A 58 8.67 1.28 -8.23
CA LEU A 58 7.44 0.48 -8.26
C LEU A 58 6.26 1.25 -8.87
N LEU A 59 6.12 2.53 -8.50
CA LEU A 59 5.05 3.42 -8.98
C LEU A 59 5.34 4.03 -10.36
N ALA A 60 6.54 3.83 -10.92
CA ALA A 60 6.78 4.14 -12.32
C ALA A 60 5.97 3.20 -13.22
N LYS A 61 5.72 3.60 -14.47
CA LYS A 61 5.21 2.69 -15.50
C LYS A 61 6.29 1.64 -15.79
N LYS A 62 5.90 0.42 -16.14
CA LYS A 62 6.86 -0.64 -16.48
C LYS A 62 7.74 -0.19 -17.67
N GLY A 63 9.04 -0.14 -17.45
CA GLY A 63 10.03 0.30 -18.44
C GLY A 63 10.44 1.78 -18.34
N ASP A 64 9.75 2.56 -17.52
CA ASP A 64 10.06 3.98 -17.32
C ASP A 64 11.08 4.18 -16.19
N LYS A 65 11.65 5.39 -16.15
CA LYS A 65 12.51 5.83 -15.05
C LYS A 65 11.70 5.93 -13.75
N PRO A 66 12.34 5.71 -12.58
CA PRO A 66 11.70 5.96 -11.29
C PRO A 66 11.11 7.37 -11.20
N LEU A 67 9.99 7.50 -10.48
CA LEU A 67 9.38 8.80 -10.23
C LEU A 67 10.30 9.71 -9.43
N ALA A 68 10.18 11.03 -9.66
CA ALA A 68 10.84 12.01 -8.82
C ALA A 68 10.33 11.92 -7.37
N GLU A 69 11.20 12.19 -6.39
CA GLU A 69 10.87 12.10 -4.97
C GLU A 69 9.64 12.94 -4.60
N GLY A 70 9.55 14.17 -5.11
CA GLY A 70 8.38 15.04 -4.90
C GLY A 70 7.07 14.44 -5.43
N SER A 71 7.12 13.66 -6.51
CA SER A 71 5.93 12.98 -7.04
C SER A 71 5.46 11.86 -6.11
N VAL A 72 6.39 11.11 -5.53
CA VAL A 72 6.09 10.06 -4.55
C VAL A 72 5.54 10.67 -3.27
N SER A 73 6.19 11.70 -2.73
CA SER A 73 5.75 12.40 -1.53
C SER A 73 4.35 12.99 -1.69
N ASN A 74 4.05 13.60 -2.85
CA ASN A 74 2.70 14.10 -3.16
C ASN A 74 1.68 12.97 -3.26
N ALA A 75 2.01 11.85 -3.90
CA ALA A 75 1.11 10.70 -3.99
C ALA A 75 0.79 10.10 -2.61
N VAL A 76 1.79 10.00 -1.73
CA VAL A 76 1.62 9.56 -0.35
C VAL A 76 0.75 10.54 0.44
N ALA A 77 0.99 11.85 0.32
CA ALA A 77 0.18 12.88 0.97
C ALA A 77 -1.30 12.78 0.54
N ARG A 78 -1.57 12.64 -0.75
CA ARG A 78 -2.94 12.45 -1.27
C ARG A 78 -3.59 11.16 -0.80
N ALA A 79 -2.84 10.07 -0.65
CA ALA A 79 -3.37 8.83 -0.10
C ALA A 79 -3.76 8.97 1.38
N LYS A 80 -2.98 9.73 2.17
CA LYS A 80 -3.31 10.10 3.55
C LYS A 80 -4.57 10.97 3.64
N GLU A 81 -4.64 12.03 2.82
CA GLU A 81 -5.82 12.92 2.75
C GLU A 81 -7.12 12.14 2.48
N LYS A 82 -7.03 11.05 1.70
CA LYS A 82 -8.16 10.18 1.37
C LYS A 82 -8.45 9.09 2.41
N GLY A 83 -7.68 9.03 3.50
CA GLY A 83 -7.82 8.02 4.55
C GLY A 83 -7.43 6.61 4.12
N LEU A 84 -6.71 6.43 3.01
CA LEU A 84 -6.35 5.11 2.49
C LEU A 84 -5.17 4.49 3.22
N ILE A 85 -4.27 5.33 3.72
CA ILE A 85 -3.10 4.98 4.52
C ILE A 85 -3.03 5.90 5.74
N ASN A 86 -2.34 5.46 6.79
CA ASN A 86 -2.19 6.22 8.03
C ASN A 86 -1.25 7.43 7.84
N ASN A 87 -1.44 8.47 8.66
CA ASN A 87 -0.68 9.72 8.67
C ASN A 87 0.82 9.53 8.95
N GLU A 88 1.21 8.44 9.63
CA GLU A 88 2.61 8.07 9.87
C GLU A 88 3.35 7.60 8.60
N SER A 89 2.61 7.27 7.53
CA SER A 89 3.20 6.74 6.30
C SER A 89 4.20 7.69 5.66
N ASN A 90 5.22 7.16 5.00
CA ASN A 90 6.18 7.93 4.20
C ASN A 90 6.68 7.05 3.03
N ALA A 91 7.60 7.58 2.21
CA ALA A 91 8.10 6.86 1.04
C ALA A 91 8.87 5.56 1.37
N ARG A 92 9.35 5.39 2.61
CA ARG A 92 10.06 4.20 3.09
C ARG A 92 9.14 3.20 3.79
N CYS A 93 7.99 3.63 4.31
CA CYS A 93 7.02 2.73 4.90
C CYS A 93 5.59 3.27 4.79
N LEU A 94 4.71 2.49 4.16
CA LEU A 94 3.28 2.77 4.09
C LEU A 94 2.57 1.97 5.19
N VAL A 95 1.70 2.63 5.95
CA VAL A 95 1.03 2.03 7.12
C VAL A 95 -0.47 1.95 6.82
N LEU A 96 -1.03 0.75 6.95
CA LEU A 96 -2.48 0.53 6.94
C LEU A 96 -2.95 0.26 8.37
N SER A 97 -4.10 0.83 8.71
CA SER A 97 -4.78 0.50 9.96
C SER A 97 -5.10 -1.00 10.00
N HIS A 98 -4.99 -1.60 11.20
CA HIS A 98 -5.37 -2.99 11.42
C HIS A 98 -6.83 -3.29 11.03
N HIS A 99 -7.69 -2.27 11.06
CA HIS A 99 -9.09 -2.38 10.64
C HIS A 99 -9.26 -2.33 9.11
N HIS A 100 -8.29 -1.81 8.36
CA HIS A 100 -8.35 -1.74 6.89
C HIS A 100 -7.84 -3.00 6.21
N ALA A 101 -6.78 -3.60 6.75
CA ALA A 101 -6.18 -4.78 6.15
C ALA A 101 -5.38 -5.59 7.17
N ARG A 102 -5.41 -6.91 6.98
CA ARG A 102 -4.62 -7.87 7.75
C ARG A 102 -4.03 -8.91 6.81
N THR A 103 -2.86 -9.40 7.16
CA THR A 103 -2.23 -10.55 6.51
C THR A 103 -1.76 -11.52 7.58
N GLU A 104 -1.89 -12.82 7.33
CA GLU A 104 -1.41 -13.86 8.23
C GLU A 104 0.10 -14.12 8.08
N ARG A 105 0.71 -13.63 7.00
CA ARG A 105 2.15 -13.84 6.69
C ARG A 105 2.87 -12.51 6.57
N GLY A 106 4.13 -12.47 7.01
CA GLY A 106 5.01 -11.31 6.95
C GLY A 106 5.81 -11.13 8.25
N SER A 107 6.67 -10.11 8.30
CA SER A 107 7.34 -9.71 9.54
C SER A 107 6.33 -9.22 10.58
N GLN A 108 6.72 -9.32 11.85
CA GLN A 108 6.02 -8.73 12.99
C GLN A 108 6.73 -7.47 13.50
N SER A 109 7.55 -6.86 12.66
CA SER A 109 8.32 -5.67 12.97
C SER A 109 8.42 -4.75 11.77
N CYS A 110 8.69 -3.47 12.03
CA CYS A 110 8.98 -2.44 11.04
C CYS A 110 10.25 -1.71 11.46
N SER A 111 11.28 -1.76 10.62
CA SER A 111 12.55 -1.07 10.88
C SER A 111 12.39 0.45 10.80
N GLN A 112 11.58 0.93 9.85
CA GLN A 112 11.39 2.37 9.61
C GLN A 112 10.68 3.10 10.77
N HIS A 113 9.76 2.41 11.46
CA HIS A 113 9.03 2.97 12.58
C HIS A 113 9.46 2.39 13.94
N ASN A 114 10.50 1.55 13.95
CA ASN A 114 10.95 0.80 15.12
C ASN A 114 9.81 0.08 15.87
N ALA A 115 8.84 -0.44 15.11
CA ALA A 115 7.65 -1.10 15.65
C ALA A 115 7.87 -2.61 15.71
N ARG A 116 7.33 -3.30 16.72
CA ARG A 116 7.32 -4.76 16.82
C ARG A 116 6.17 -5.27 17.68
N VAL A 117 5.62 -6.44 17.34
CA VAL A 117 4.71 -7.15 18.25
C VAL A 117 5.49 -7.63 19.47
N TRP A 118 5.06 -7.24 20.66
CA TRP A 118 5.57 -7.82 21.89
C TRP A 118 4.96 -9.22 22.06
N ARG A 119 5.81 -10.24 22.15
CA ARG A 119 5.39 -11.58 22.56
C ARG A 119 5.75 -11.71 24.03
N GLY A 120 4.73 -11.64 24.90
CA GLY A 120 4.83 -12.07 26.29
C GLY A 120 4.79 -13.59 26.38
#